data_AF-A0A2D8FBH9-F1
#
_entry.id   AF-A0A2D8FBH9-F1
#
_cell.length_a   1.000
_cell.length_b   1.000
_cell.length_c   1.000
_cell.angle_alpha   90.00
_cell.angle_beta   90.00
_cell.angle_gamma   90.00
#
_symmetry.space_group_name_H-M   'P 1'
#
loop_
_entity.id
_entity.type
_entity.pdbx_description
1 polymer ?
#
loop_
_entity_poly.entity_id
_entity_poly.type
_entity_poly.pdbx_seq_one_letter_code
_entity_poly.pdbx_strand_id
1 'polypeptide(L)' 'MKWIHVDERLPAVGEKCWYFFDVVGAHRGFYGGLYEDEAGKEWPGMSIFYCDYGFLTGDVTHWHPDQEERPNDPVLN' A
#
# COMPACT_ATOMS: atom_id res chain seq x y z
N MET A 1 -10.06 -12.03 0.26
CA MET A 1 -10.23 -11.19 -0.93
C MET A 1 -9.08 -11.48 -1.88
N LYS A 2 -8.94 -10.78 -3.01
CA LYS A 2 -7.73 -10.84 -3.85
C LYS A 2 -6.91 -9.59 -3.60
N TRP A 3 -5.60 -9.68 -3.81
CA TRP A 3 -4.73 -8.51 -3.86
C TRP A 3 -5.12 -7.61 -5.04
N ILE A 4 -5.04 -6.31 -4.83
CA ILE A 4 -5.40 -5.26 -5.78
C ILE A 4 -4.11 -4.50 -6.11
N HIS A 5 -3.79 -4.37 -7.40
CA HIS A 5 -2.64 -3.60 -7.83
C HIS A 5 -2.87 -2.10 -7.57
N VAL A 6 -1.86 -1.37 -7.14
CA VAL A 6 -2.00 0.07 -6.81
C VAL A 6 -2.46 0.92 -8.00
N ASP A 7 -2.12 0.50 -9.22
CA ASP A 7 -2.57 1.14 -10.46
C ASP A 7 -4.04 0.85 -10.83
N GLU A 8 -4.63 -0.24 -10.30
CA GLU A 8 -6.05 -0.52 -10.50
C GLU A 8 -6.89 0.38 -9.60
N ARG A 9 -6.54 0.42 -8.32
CA ARG A 9 -7.22 1.19 -7.29
C ARG A 9 -6.36 1.32 -6.04
N LEU A 10 -6.45 2.46 -5.37
CA LEU A 10 -5.87 2.70 -4.06
C LEU A 10 -6.92 2.54 -2.94
N PRO A 11 -6.52 2.21 -1.70
CA PRO A 11 -7.40 2.29 -0.53
C PRO A 11 -7.88 3.72 -0.27
N ALA A 12 -8.85 3.90 0.63
CA ALA A 12 -9.15 5.23 1.16
C ALA A 12 -8.04 5.70 2.10
N VAL A 13 -7.78 7.02 2.16
CA VAL A 13 -6.79 7.59 3.09
C VAL A 13 -7.20 7.25 4.53
N GLY A 14 -6.26 6.72 5.31
CA GLY A 14 -6.48 6.22 6.67
C GLY A 14 -7.07 4.80 6.72
N GLU A 15 -7.36 4.16 5.59
CA GLU A 15 -7.87 2.79 5.55
C GLU A 15 -6.79 1.80 5.99
N LYS A 16 -7.17 0.94 6.93
CA LYS A 16 -6.34 -0.17 7.36
C LYS A 16 -6.30 -1.22 6.25
N CYS A 17 -5.11 -1.71 5.94
CA CYS A 17 -4.91 -2.67 4.87
C CYS A 17 -3.65 -3.52 5.11
N TRP A 18 -3.53 -4.58 4.31
CA TRP A 18 -2.27 -5.23 4.05
C TRP A 18 -1.65 -4.63 2.78
N TYR A 19 -0.34 -4.40 2.76
CA TYR A 19 0.40 -3.91 1.59
C TYR A 19 1.63 -4.76 1.35
N PHE A 20 2.02 -4.91 0.08
CA PHE A 20 3.08 -5.81 -0.36
C PHE A 20 4.15 -5.08 -1.18
N PHE A 21 5.39 -5.31 -0.79
CA PHE A 21 6.59 -4.95 -1.54
C PHE A 21 7.42 -6.21 -1.76
N ASP A 22 7.90 -6.45 -2.99
CA ASP A 22 8.54 -7.72 -3.38
C ASP A 22 9.78 -8.08 -2.55
N VAL A 23 10.55 -7.09 -2.09
CA VAL A 23 11.78 -7.30 -1.32
C VAL A 23 11.50 -7.72 0.14
N VAL A 24 10.47 -7.15 0.77
CA VAL A 24 10.23 -7.29 2.23
C VAL A 24 8.95 -8.04 2.58
N GLY A 25 8.09 -8.30 1.58
CA GLY A 25 6.86 -9.06 1.72
C GLY A 25 5.66 -8.19 2.13
N ALA A 26 4.69 -8.85 2.78
CA ALA A 26 3.43 -8.23 3.18
C ALA A 26 3.46 -7.69 4.61
N HIS A 27 2.96 -6.47 4.78
CA HIS A 27 2.85 -5.76 6.05
C HIS A 27 1.43 -5.31 6.29
N ARG A 28 0.99 -5.30 7.56
CA ARG A 28 -0.32 -4.76 7.97
C ARG A 28 -0.12 -3.34 8.48
N GLY A 29 -0.90 -2.40 7.97
CA GLY A 29 -0.81 -1.00 8.35
C GLY A 29 -1.92 -0.18 7.72
N PHE A 30 -1.59 1.02 7.27
CA PHE A 30 -2.54 2.00 6.77
C PHE A 30 -2.06 2.62 5.46
N TYR A 31 -3.02 3.09 4.67
CA TYR A 31 -2.75 3.89 3.50
C TYR A 31 -2.80 5.39 3.84
N GLY A 32 -1.74 6.12 3.50
CA GLY A 32 -1.53 7.53 3.81
C GLY A 32 -1.87 8.50 2.69
N GLY A 33 -2.29 8.02 1.51
CA GLY A 33 -2.50 8.86 0.33
C GLY A 33 -1.30 8.88 -0.62
N LEU A 34 -1.36 9.74 -1.63
CA LEU A 34 -0.23 9.99 -2.52
C LEU A 34 0.69 11.03 -1.90
N TYR A 35 1.98 10.94 -2.18
CA TYR A 35 2.92 12.01 -1.86
C TYR A 35 2.50 13.32 -2.53
N GLU A 36 2.39 14.38 -1.74
CA GLU A 36 2.12 15.76 -2.15
C GLU A 36 3.39 16.60 -1.93
N ASP A 37 3.83 17.35 -2.94
CA ASP A 37 4.97 18.26 -2.82
C ASP A 37 4.59 19.62 -2.22
N GLU A 38 5.57 20.49 -2.01
CA GLU A 38 5.36 21.83 -1.42
C GLU A 38 4.44 22.73 -2.25
N ALA A 39 4.22 22.42 -3.53
CA ALA A 39 3.30 23.14 -4.42
C ALA A 39 1.88 22.55 -4.43
N GLY A 40 1.63 21.51 -3.63
CA GLY A 40 0.35 20.83 -3.55
C GLY A 40 0.10 19.83 -4.68
N LYS A 41 1.15 19.41 -5.41
CA LYS A 41 1.02 18.44 -6.49
C LYS A 41 1.15 17.01 -5.95
N GLU A 42 0.12 16.21 -6.19
CA GLU A 42 0.16 14.76 -5.95
C GLU A 42 1.00 14.05 -7.02
N TRP A 43 1.78 13.05 -6.58
CA TRP A 43 2.64 12.25 -7.44
C TRP A 43 2.07 10.83 -7.60
N PRO A 44 1.47 10.50 -8.77
CA PRO A 44 1.02 9.15 -9.06
C PRO A 44 2.18 8.15 -8.95
N GLY A 45 1.91 6.97 -8.39
CA GLY A 45 2.92 5.95 -8.12
C GLY A 45 3.74 6.20 -6.86
N MET A 46 3.56 7.31 -6.15
CA MET A 46 4.18 7.57 -4.83
C MET A 46 3.16 7.38 -3.70
N SER A 47 2.43 6.27 -3.73
CA SER A 47 1.45 5.88 -2.70
C SER A 47 2.13 5.57 -1.38
N ILE A 48 1.74 6.23 -0.30
CA ILE A 48 2.35 6.07 1.02
C ILE A 48 1.60 4.99 1.80
N PHE A 49 2.30 3.94 2.21
CA PHE A 49 1.81 2.93 3.14
C PHE A 49 2.68 2.91 4.39
N TYR A 50 2.07 2.83 5.56
CA TYR A 50 2.82 2.95 6.82
C TYR A 50 2.26 2.09 7.94
N CYS A 51 3.12 1.85 8.94
CA CYS A 51 2.82 1.15 10.17
C CYS A 51 3.76 1.68 11.29
N ASP A 52 3.66 1.11 12.49
CA ASP A 52 4.38 1.62 13.68
C ASP A 52 5.91 1.60 13.55
N TYR A 53 6.46 0.81 12.63
CA TYR A 53 7.91 0.65 12.44
C TYR A 53 8.46 1.31 11.16
N GLY A 54 7.61 1.97 10.35
CA GLY A 54 8.08 2.70 9.17
C GLY A 54 7.02 2.87 8.08
N PHE A 55 7.47 3.37 6.92
CA PHE A 55 6.64 3.57 5.74
C PHE A 55 7.36 3.13 4.46
N LEU A 56 6.57 2.75 3.46
CA LEU A 56 6.99 2.50 2.08
C LEU A 56 6.18 3.42 1.16
N THR A 57 6.77 3.79 0.02
CA THR A 57 6.08 4.61 -0.97
C THR A 57 5.90 3.84 -2.29
N GLY A 58 6.51 4.31 -3.38
CA GLY A 58 6.35 3.73 -4.72
C GLY A 58 6.88 2.30 -4.91
N ASP A 59 7.39 1.69 -3.84
CA ASP A 59 7.81 0.29 -3.81
C ASP A 59 6.63 -0.68 -3.62
N VAL A 60 5.51 -0.21 -3.06
CA VAL A 60 4.32 -1.05 -2.86
C VAL A 60 3.62 -1.29 -4.19
N THR A 61 3.46 -2.56 -4.55
CA THR A 61 2.80 -2.96 -5.81
C THR A 61 1.35 -3.36 -5.60
N HIS A 62 1.03 -3.96 -4.46
CA HIS A 62 -0.30 -4.49 -4.18
C HIS A 62 -0.74 -4.19 -2.76
N TRP A 63 -2.06 -4.12 -2.59
CA TRP A 63 -2.69 -4.08 -1.28
C TRP A 63 -3.88 -5.04 -1.20
N HIS A 64 -4.28 -5.36 0.02
CA HIS A 64 -5.43 -6.21 0.31
C HIS A 64 -6.23 -5.58 1.46
N PRO A 65 -7.58 -5.60 1.42
CA PRO A 65 -8.42 -5.14 2.52
C PRO A 65 -8.01 -5.76 3.87
N ASP A 66 -8.18 -5.01 4.96
CA ASP A 66 -7.78 -5.51 6.28
C ASP A 66 -8.48 -6.82 6.64
N GLN A 67 -7.71 -7.74 7.21
CA GLN A 67 -8.17 -8.98 7.82
C GLN A 67 -7.20 -9.38 8.93
N GLU A 68 -7.67 -10.24 9.85
CA GLU A 68 -6.87 -10.67 11.01
C GLU A 68 -5.65 -11.48 10.58
N GLU A 69 -5.86 -12.51 9.76
CA GLU A 69 -4.80 -13.36 9.25
C GLU A 69 -4.03 -12.69 8.11
N ARG A 70 -2.70 -12.87 8.08
CA ARG A 70 -1.88 -12.41 6.96
C ARG A 70 -2.32 -13.12 5.67
N PRO A 71 -2.71 -12.39 4.61
CA PRO A 71 -2.98 -12.99 3.31
C PRO A 71 -1.68 -13.59 2.73
N ASN A 72 -1.79 -14.69 1.99
CA ASN A 72 -0.68 -15.19 1.18
C ASN A 72 -0.22 -14.10 0.20
N ASP A 73 1.07 -14.02 -0.08
CA ASP A 73 1.64 -13.01 -0.97
C ASP A 73 0.97 -13.04 -2.38
N PRO A 74 0.90 -11.89 -3.08
CA PRO A 74 0.31 -11.83 -4.41
C PRO A 74 1.08 -12.70 -5.41
N VAL A 75 0.36 -13.30 -6.36
CA VAL A 75 0.99 -13.97 -7.51
C VAL A 75 1.45 -12.88 -8.48
N LEU A 76 2.76 -12.68 -8.57
CA LEU A 76 3.39 -11.79 -9.54
C LEU A 76 3.48 -12.53 -10.88
N ASN A 77 2.64 -12.16 -11.85
CA ASN A 77 2.65 -12.70 -13.22
C ASN A 77 3.39 -11.76 -14.16
#